data_AF-A0A0K1Q7I2-F1
#
_entry.id   AF-A0A0K1Q7I2-F1
#
_cell.length_a   1.000
_cell.length_b   1.000
_cell.length_c   1.000
_cell.angle_alpha   90.00
_cell.angle_beta   90.00
_cell.angle_gamma   90.00
#
_symmetry.space_group_name_H-M   'P 1'
#
loop_
_entity.id
_entity.type
_entity.pdbx_description
1 polymer ?
#
loop_
_entity_poly.entity_id
_entity_poly.type
_entity_poly.pdbx_seq_one_letter_code
_entity_poly.pdbx_strand_id
1 'polypeptide(L)'
;MSDSTASKGHSSDRPSDAELLARASGARKSLQTAISAKVVGQEEVIDLMLVALLARGHALLVGVPGLAKTLLVASLAEALDLSFGRVQFTPDLLPADITGTDVLQEDEDNQGVVHRRVRFLPGPIFHNLILADEINRTPPKTQAALLQAMQERRVTVGTTTHELPDPFQVFATRNPIEQEGTYPLPEAQLDRFLLEIHVEYPSEAEEREIARRTTSADVGKVPRVLEASEVRALQALVPRIPVTDAAVALAVALGRATRPKGVRGHASDAVPREVNEYVRFGAGPRGSQALVLAAKARAALRGEAAADVEDVRALVVPVLRHRLVMSYRAEAEGVFDTDVLKSVLASVS
;
A
#
# COMPACT_ATOMS: atom_id res chain seq x y z
N MET A 1 44.93 20.51 -37.63
CA MET A 1 44.92 19.06 -37.31
C MET A 1 45.76 18.92 -36.06
N SER A 2 45.28 18.63 -34.87
CA SER A 2 44.06 17.97 -34.38
C SER A 2 43.72 18.59 -33.02
N ASP A 3 42.55 19.19 -32.88
CA ASP A 3 42.09 19.72 -31.59
C ASP A 3 41.41 18.60 -30.81
N SER A 4 41.93 18.36 -29.61
CA SER A 4 41.44 17.41 -28.61
C SER A 4 40.28 18.07 -27.87
N THR A 5 39.05 17.77 -28.29
CA THR A 5 37.86 18.07 -27.49
C THR A 5 37.50 16.86 -26.65
N ALA A 6 38.07 16.84 -25.45
CA ALA A 6 37.66 15.95 -24.38
C ALA A 6 36.16 16.16 -24.06
N SER A 7 35.37 15.13 -24.34
CA SER A 7 34.01 14.94 -23.85
C SER A 7 34.01 14.99 -22.31
N LYS A 8 33.55 16.11 -21.73
CA LYS A 8 33.23 16.19 -20.31
C LYS A 8 31.85 15.54 -20.10
N GLY A 9 31.87 14.36 -19.48
CA GLY A 9 30.68 13.59 -19.12
C GLY A 9 29.76 14.32 -18.14
N HIS A 10 28.45 14.19 -18.38
CA HIS A 10 27.39 14.57 -17.46
C HIS A 10 27.22 13.51 -16.36
N SER A 11 28.07 13.49 -15.34
CA SER A 11 27.90 12.57 -14.21
C SER A 11 28.23 13.21 -12.86
N SER A 12 27.29 13.97 -12.26
CA SER A 12 27.40 14.30 -10.82
C SER A 12 26.15 14.85 -10.11
N ASP A 13 24.91 14.66 -10.61
CA ASP A 13 23.73 15.31 -9.96
C ASP A 13 22.68 14.32 -9.42
N ARG A 14 23.03 13.03 -9.30
CA ARG A 14 22.17 12.07 -8.59
C ARG A 14 22.68 11.90 -7.16
N PRO A 15 21.81 12.03 -6.14
CA PRO A 15 22.19 11.76 -4.76
C PRO A 15 22.67 10.32 -4.63
N SER A 16 23.72 10.13 -3.84
CA SER A 16 24.25 8.82 -3.50
C SER A 16 23.24 8.02 -2.69
N ASP A 17 23.39 6.69 -2.69
CA ASP A 17 22.50 5.82 -1.93
C ASP A 17 22.59 6.08 -0.42
N ALA A 18 23.76 6.50 0.07
CA ALA A 18 23.96 6.90 1.46
C ALA A 18 23.16 8.18 1.81
N GLU A 19 23.16 9.18 0.93
CA GLU A 19 22.38 10.40 1.10
C GLU A 19 20.87 10.10 1.05
N LEU A 20 20.44 9.22 0.15
CA LEU A 20 19.04 8.79 0.06
C LEU A 20 18.60 8.00 1.30
N LEU A 21 19.46 7.16 1.89
CA LEU A 21 19.18 6.46 3.15
C LEU A 21 19.05 7.43 4.33
N ALA A 22 19.97 8.39 4.44
CA ALA A 22 19.88 9.43 5.46
C ALA A 22 18.60 10.27 5.29
N ARG A 23 18.25 10.60 4.04
CA ARG A 23 17.00 11.30 3.70
C ARG A 23 15.77 10.48 4.07
N ALA A 24 15.75 9.17 3.80
CA ALA A 24 14.64 8.29 4.15
C ALA A 24 14.40 8.23 5.67
N SER A 25 15.46 8.03 6.46
CA SER A 25 15.37 7.97 7.93
C SER A 25 14.95 9.31 8.55
N GLY A 26 15.50 10.43 8.05
CA GLY A 26 15.09 11.76 8.47
C GLY A 26 13.65 12.10 8.08
N ALA A 27 13.23 11.70 6.88
CA ALA A 27 11.87 11.89 6.38
C ALA A 27 10.87 11.09 7.20
N ARG A 28 11.15 9.84 7.58
CA ARG A 28 10.26 9.03 8.45
C ARG A 28 9.85 9.79 9.71
N LYS A 29 10.83 10.27 10.49
CA LYS A 29 10.58 10.99 11.74
C LYS A 29 9.80 12.29 11.50
N SER A 30 10.19 13.03 10.47
CA SER A 30 9.56 14.29 10.10
C SER A 30 8.11 14.09 9.64
N LEU A 31 7.83 13.01 8.89
CA LEU A 31 6.49 12.63 8.44
C LEU A 31 5.60 12.20 9.61
N GLN A 32 6.12 11.40 10.53
CA GLN A 32 5.40 11.03 11.77
C GLN A 32 5.01 12.29 12.56
N THR A 33 5.95 13.21 12.77
CA THR A 33 5.66 14.49 13.46
C THR A 33 4.65 15.33 12.68
N ALA A 34 4.79 15.45 11.36
CA ALA A 34 3.88 16.22 10.52
C ALA A 34 2.45 15.68 10.57
N ILE A 35 2.28 14.36 10.44
CA ILE A 35 0.99 13.69 10.47
C ILE A 35 0.36 13.75 11.87
N SER A 36 1.19 13.70 12.93
CA SER A 36 0.73 13.81 14.33
C SER A 36 0.05 15.14 14.67
N ALA A 37 0.18 16.15 13.81
CA ALA A 37 -0.54 17.41 13.93
C ALA A 37 -2.06 17.22 13.77
N LYS A 38 -2.48 16.32 12.87
CA LYS A 38 -3.90 16.03 12.60
C LYS A 38 -4.36 14.67 13.13
N VAL A 39 -3.48 13.68 13.14
CA VAL A 39 -3.80 12.32 13.57
C VAL A 39 -3.21 12.07 14.96
N VAL A 40 -4.00 11.50 15.86
CA VAL A 40 -3.54 11.12 17.19
C VAL A 40 -3.28 9.61 17.19
N GLY A 41 -2.11 9.22 17.70
CA GLY A 41 -1.69 7.82 17.72
C GLY A 41 -1.33 7.30 16.33
N GLN A 42 -1.44 5.97 16.15
CA GLN A 42 -1.29 5.28 14.87
C GLN A 42 0.13 5.30 14.27
N GLU A 43 1.17 5.44 15.10
CA GLU A 43 2.58 5.49 14.65
C GLU A 43 2.97 4.25 13.83
N GLU A 44 2.57 3.07 14.28
CA GLU A 44 2.83 1.81 13.58
C GLU A 44 2.11 1.74 12.22
N VAL A 45 0.86 2.21 12.15
CA VAL A 45 0.10 2.29 10.89
C VAL A 45 0.79 3.23 9.92
N ILE A 46 1.25 4.39 10.39
CA ILE A 46 2.01 5.36 9.57
C ILE A 46 3.29 4.72 9.05
N ASP A 47 4.05 4.02 9.89
CA ASP A 47 5.27 3.32 9.46
C ASP A 47 4.99 2.27 8.39
N LEU A 48 3.94 1.46 8.56
CA LEU A 48 3.55 0.46 7.55
C LEU A 48 3.06 1.12 6.25
N MET A 49 2.36 2.24 6.33
CA MET A 49 1.97 3.02 5.14
C MET A 49 3.20 3.58 4.40
N LEU A 50 4.22 4.03 5.13
CA LEU A 50 5.49 4.48 4.54
C LEU A 50 6.26 3.31 3.91
N VAL A 51 6.28 2.13 4.55
CA VAL A 51 6.85 0.91 3.96
C VAL A 51 6.16 0.58 2.64
N ALA A 52 4.82 0.60 2.62
CA ALA A 52 4.04 0.35 1.41
C ALA A 52 4.38 1.35 0.30
N LEU A 53 4.40 2.64 0.63
CA LEU A 53 4.73 3.71 -0.29
C LEU A 53 6.13 3.55 -0.91
N LEU A 54 7.15 3.33 -0.08
CA LEU A 54 8.54 3.20 -0.54
C LEU A 54 8.78 1.93 -1.36
N ALA A 55 8.10 0.85 -0.99
CA ALA A 55 8.09 -0.39 -1.77
C ALA A 55 7.25 -0.30 -3.06
N ARG A 56 6.62 0.86 -3.34
CA ARG A 56 5.70 1.08 -4.47
C ARG A 56 4.50 0.12 -4.45
N GLY A 57 4.12 -0.39 -3.28
CA GLY A 57 3.11 -1.41 -3.07
C GLY A 57 1.82 -0.87 -2.45
N HIS A 58 0.69 -1.42 -2.86
CA HIS A 58 -0.63 -1.02 -2.34
C HIS A 58 -0.88 -1.62 -0.95
N ALA A 59 -1.72 -0.98 -0.14
CA ALA A 59 -2.05 -1.49 1.19
C ALA A 59 -3.56 -1.56 1.42
N LEU A 60 -3.99 -2.59 2.16
CA LEU A 60 -5.33 -2.72 2.71
C LEU A 60 -5.35 -2.16 4.13
N LEU A 61 -6.25 -1.22 4.42
CA LEU A 61 -6.50 -0.67 5.75
C LEU A 61 -7.78 -1.28 6.33
N VAL A 62 -7.61 -2.27 7.19
CA VAL A 62 -8.72 -2.98 7.83
C VAL A 62 -8.99 -2.34 9.19
N GLY A 63 -10.25 -2.08 9.50
CA GLY A 63 -10.64 -1.56 10.82
C GLY A 63 -12.08 -1.06 10.79
N VAL A 64 -12.63 -0.75 11.96
CA VAL A 64 -14.00 -0.23 12.04
C VAL A 64 -14.12 1.19 11.46
N PRO A 65 -15.35 1.65 11.16
CA PRO A 65 -15.59 3.05 10.80
C PRO A 65 -15.15 4.01 11.91
N GLY A 66 -14.73 5.22 11.52
CA GLY A 66 -14.37 6.27 12.47
C GLY A 66 -12.91 6.30 12.95
N LEU A 67 -12.07 5.33 12.56
CA LEU A 67 -10.64 5.30 12.95
C LEU A 67 -9.73 6.22 12.11
N ALA A 68 -10.24 7.38 11.69
CA ALA A 68 -9.49 8.41 10.98
C ALA A 68 -8.69 7.94 9.73
N LYS A 69 -9.06 6.82 9.10
CA LYS A 69 -8.35 6.26 7.92
C LYS A 69 -8.27 7.25 6.76
N THR A 70 -9.35 7.98 6.49
CA THR A 70 -9.37 9.04 5.48
C THR A 70 -8.42 10.18 5.84
N LEU A 71 -8.41 10.60 7.11
CA LEU A 71 -7.53 11.66 7.59
C LEU A 71 -6.06 11.23 7.54
N LEU A 72 -5.75 9.98 7.85
CA LEU A 72 -4.42 9.38 7.76
C LEU A 72 -3.85 9.47 6.33
N VAL A 73 -4.58 8.96 5.34
CA VAL A 73 -4.11 8.96 3.93
C VAL A 73 -4.04 10.39 3.38
N ALA A 74 -5.02 11.24 3.69
CA ALA A 74 -5.00 12.63 3.25
C ALA A 74 -3.83 13.42 3.87
N SER A 75 -3.57 13.23 5.17
CA SER A 75 -2.44 13.88 5.85
C SER A 75 -1.09 13.39 5.30
N LEU A 76 -0.98 12.10 4.96
CA LEU A 76 0.21 11.58 4.30
C LEU A 76 0.41 12.22 2.91
N ALA A 77 -0.66 12.39 2.13
CA ALA A 77 -0.59 13.07 0.83
C ALA A 77 -0.13 14.53 0.97
N GLU A 78 -0.70 15.27 1.92
CA GLU A 78 -0.31 16.66 2.24
C GLU A 78 1.17 16.75 2.63
N ALA A 79 1.66 15.83 3.48
CA ALA A 79 3.05 15.82 3.96
C ALA A 79 4.07 15.48 2.86
N LEU A 80 3.65 14.79 1.80
CA LEU A 80 4.51 14.34 0.70
C LEU A 80 4.37 15.17 -0.58
N ASP A 81 3.56 16.24 -0.54
CA ASP A 81 3.17 17.04 -1.71
C ASP A 81 2.64 16.17 -2.87
N LEU A 82 1.80 15.20 -2.51
CA LEU A 82 1.16 14.27 -3.43
C LEU A 82 -0.32 14.63 -3.56
N SER A 83 -0.86 14.49 -4.77
CA SER A 83 -2.28 14.67 -5.00
C SER A 83 -3.08 13.51 -4.37
N PHE A 84 -4.24 13.83 -3.79
CA PHE A 84 -5.09 12.87 -3.08
C PHE A 84 -6.42 12.67 -3.81
N GLY A 85 -6.77 11.41 -4.09
CA GLY A 85 -8.06 11.01 -4.64
C GLY A 85 -8.81 10.11 -3.68
N ARG A 86 -10.14 10.20 -3.68
CA ARG A 86 -11.01 9.32 -2.88
C ARG A 86 -12.06 8.69 -3.77
N VAL A 87 -12.26 7.39 -3.62
CA VAL A 87 -13.33 6.61 -4.24
C VAL A 87 -14.09 5.90 -3.14
N GLN A 88 -15.38 6.16 -3.02
CA GLN A 88 -16.27 5.38 -2.17
C GLN A 88 -16.84 4.24 -3.01
N PHE A 89 -16.60 2.99 -2.60
CA PHE A 89 -17.18 1.83 -3.25
C PHE A 89 -18.62 1.64 -2.77
N THR A 90 -19.56 1.88 -3.67
CA THR A 90 -20.99 1.64 -3.45
C THR A 90 -21.49 0.55 -4.40
N PRO A 91 -22.63 -0.11 -4.13
CA PRO A 91 -23.15 -1.18 -4.99
C PRO A 91 -23.44 -0.76 -6.44
N ASP A 92 -23.72 0.52 -6.65
CA ASP A 92 -24.05 1.16 -7.93
C ASP A 92 -22.84 1.78 -8.66
N LEU A 93 -21.66 1.80 -8.04
CA LEU A 93 -20.46 2.39 -8.62
C LEU A 93 -20.07 1.69 -9.93
N LEU A 94 -19.91 2.48 -10.99
CA LEU A 94 -19.51 1.98 -12.30
C LEU A 94 -17.98 2.04 -12.47
N PRO A 95 -17.39 1.18 -13.32
CA PRO A 95 -15.96 1.26 -13.65
C PRO A 95 -15.52 2.65 -14.13
N ALA A 96 -16.37 3.33 -14.93
CA ALA A 96 -16.08 4.65 -15.47
C ALA A 96 -16.02 5.75 -14.39
N ASP A 97 -16.72 5.59 -13.27
CA ASP A 97 -16.64 6.53 -12.14
C ASP A 97 -15.28 6.47 -11.44
N ILE A 98 -14.56 5.35 -11.61
CA ILE A 98 -13.19 5.15 -11.10
C ILE A 98 -12.17 5.62 -12.13
N THR A 99 -12.29 5.14 -13.37
CA THR A 99 -11.28 5.35 -14.43
C THR A 99 -11.46 6.64 -15.19
N GLY A 100 -12.59 7.34 -15.05
CA GLY A 100 -12.95 8.46 -15.90
C GLY A 100 -13.74 8.03 -17.14
N THR A 101 -14.26 9.04 -17.83
CA THR A 101 -15.16 8.88 -18.98
C THR A 101 -14.88 9.94 -20.04
N ASP A 102 -15.24 9.62 -21.28
CA ASP A 102 -15.21 10.56 -22.39
C ASP A 102 -16.52 11.33 -22.45
N VAL A 103 -16.45 12.66 -22.40
CA VAL A 103 -17.60 13.56 -22.54
C VAL A 103 -17.52 14.33 -23.83
N LEU A 104 -18.65 14.48 -24.52
CA LEU A 104 -18.74 15.35 -25.69
C LEU A 104 -18.87 16.79 -25.21
N GLN A 105 -17.84 17.59 -25.41
CA GLN A 105 -17.85 19.02 -25.13
C GLN A 105 -18.21 19.78 -26.42
N GLU A 106 -19.17 20.68 -26.31
CA GLU A 106 -19.53 21.61 -27.37
C GLU A 106 -18.89 22.96 -27.05
N ASP A 107 -17.94 23.40 -27.88
CA ASP A 107 -17.32 24.71 -27.77
C ASP A 107 -17.86 25.60 -28.90
N GLU A 108 -18.54 26.69 -28.55
CA GLU A 108 -18.99 27.70 -29.51
C GLU A 108 -17.86 28.71 -29.73
N ASP A 109 -17.44 28.88 -30.99
CA ASP A 109 -16.46 29.90 -31.32
C ASP A 109 -17.09 31.31 -31.39
N ASN A 110 -16.24 32.35 -31.48
CA ASN A 110 -16.68 33.75 -31.58
C ASN A 110 -17.54 34.05 -32.83
N GLN A 111 -17.71 33.09 -33.75
CA GLN A 111 -18.52 33.19 -34.97
C GLN A 111 -19.84 32.40 -34.85
N GLY A 112 -20.14 31.81 -33.69
CA GLY A 112 -21.35 31.05 -33.42
C GLY A 112 -21.32 29.63 -33.99
N VAL A 113 -20.15 29.11 -34.38
CA VAL A 113 -20.01 27.73 -34.85
C VAL A 113 -19.75 26.80 -33.67
N VAL A 114 -20.61 25.80 -33.50
CA VAL A 114 -20.49 24.78 -32.44
C VAL A 114 -19.53 23.69 -32.88
N HIS A 115 -18.38 23.59 -32.22
CA HIS A 115 -17.41 22.52 -32.40
C HIS A 115 -17.64 21.42 -31.37
N ARG A 116 -17.89 20.19 -31.83
CA ARG A 116 -18.01 19.01 -30.96
C ARG A 116 -16.67 18.32 -30.81
N ARG A 117 -16.14 18.23 -29.59
CA ARG A 117 -14.91 17.50 -29.29
C ARG A 117 -15.14 16.52 -28.16
N VAL A 118 -14.60 15.32 -28.30
CA VAL A 118 -14.56 14.35 -27.20
C VAL A 118 -13.42 14.74 -26.28
N ARG A 119 -13.72 14.98 -25.00
CA ARG A 119 -12.75 15.30 -23.97
C ARG A 119 -12.80 14.26 -22.87
N PHE A 120 -11.63 13.73 -22.51
CA PHE A 120 -11.50 12.83 -21.38
C PHE A 120 -11.65 13.59 -20.06
N LEU A 121 -12.56 13.14 -19.21
CA LEU A 121 -12.72 13.58 -17.83
C LEU A 121 -12.07 12.53 -16.91
N PRO A 122 -10.89 12.81 -16.31
CA PRO A 122 -10.18 11.83 -15.49
C PRO A 122 -10.98 11.51 -14.23
N GLY A 123 -11.05 10.21 -13.91
CA GLY A 123 -11.63 9.73 -12.67
C GLY A 123 -10.71 9.96 -11.46
N PRO A 124 -11.15 9.61 -10.24
CA PRO A 124 -10.39 9.85 -9.03
C PRO A 124 -9.03 9.15 -8.98
N ILE A 125 -8.83 8.05 -9.74
CA ILE A 125 -7.55 7.32 -9.76
C ILE A 125 -6.38 8.10 -10.39
N PHE A 126 -6.63 9.24 -11.03
CA PHE A 126 -5.58 10.10 -11.59
C PHE A 126 -4.89 10.99 -10.54
N HIS A 127 -4.96 10.59 -9.26
CA HIS A 127 -4.20 11.20 -8.17
C HIS A 127 -3.08 10.26 -7.71
N ASN A 128 -2.09 10.80 -6.99
CA ASN A 128 -0.93 10.04 -6.54
C ASN A 128 -1.30 9.04 -5.43
N LEU A 129 -2.03 9.49 -4.41
CA LEU A 129 -2.53 8.62 -3.34
C LEU A 129 -4.05 8.49 -3.44
N ILE A 130 -4.54 7.27 -3.57
CA ILE A 130 -5.96 6.96 -3.68
C ILE A 130 -6.43 6.26 -2.41
N LEU A 131 -7.45 6.82 -1.76
CA LEU A 131 -8.23 6.09 -0.77
C LEU A 131 -9.43 5.42 -1.46
N ALA A 132 -9.45 4.09 -1.47
CA ALA A 132 -10.57 3.30 -1.98
C ALA A 132 -11.38 2.76 -0.79
N ASP A 133 -12.39 3.51 -0.36
CA ASP A 133 -13.19 3.16 0.81
C ASP A 133 -14.16 2.02 0.52
N GLU A 134 -14.22 1.03 1.41
CA GLU A 134 -15.19 -0.08 1.39
C GLU A 134 -15.14 -0.90 0.09
N ILE A 135 -13.94 -1.26 -0.38
CA ILE A 135 -13.72 -1.93 -1.68
C ILE A 135 -14.58 -3.20 -1.88
N ASN A 136 -14.99 -3.85 -0.79
CA ASN A 136 -15.85 -5.01 -0.77
C ASN A 136 -17.35 -4.70 -0.93
N ARG A 137 -17.80 -3.46 -1.18
CA ARG A 137 -19.23 -3.13 -1.36
C ARG A 137 -19.70 -3.01 -2.81
N THR A 138 -18.79 -3.15 -3.77
CA THR A 138 -19.11 -3.06 -5.20
C THR A 138 -18.93 -4.42 -5.90
N PRO A 139 -19.71 -4.73 -6.94
CA PRO A 139 -19.55 -5.97 -7.70
C PRO A 139 -18.13 -6.18 -8.27
N PRO A 140 -17.73 -7.44 -8.54
CA PRO A 140 -16.38 -7.79 -9.02
C PRO A 140 -15.91 -7.04 -10.27
N LYS A 141 -16.82 -6.66 -11.17
CA LYS A 141 -16.48 -5.94 -12.41
C LYS A 141 -15.88 -4.56 -12.14
N THR A 142 -16.42 -3.83 -11.16
CA THR A 142 -15.91 -2.50 -10.80
C THR A 142 -14.66 -2.60 -9.93
N GLN A 143 -14.59 -3.59 -9.02
CA GLN A 143 -13.35 -3.91 -8.31
C GLN A 143 -12.19 -4.19 -9.28
N ALA A 144 -12.45 -4.95 -10.34
CA ALA A 144 -11.46 -5.27 -11.36
C ALA A 144 -10.88 -4.03 -12.05
N ALA A 145 -11.65 -2.96 -12.24
CA ALA A 145 -11.17 -1.72 -12.87
C ALA A 145 -10.06 -1.05 -12.03
N LEU A 146 -10.25 -0.92 -10.72
CA LEU A 146 -9.23 -0.40 -9.81
C LEU A 146 -8.02 -1.33 -9.74
N LEU A 147 -8.25 -2.65 -9.63
CA LEU A 147 -7.16 -3.64 -9.51
C LEU A 147 -6.33 -3.77 -10.79
N GLN A 148 -6.94 -3.55 -11.95
CA GLN A 148 -6.23 -3.46 -13.22
C GLN A 148 -5.36 -2.21 -13.24
N ALA A 149 -5.89 -1.05 -12.86
CA ALA A 149 -5.15 0.20 -12.75
C ALA A 149 -3.94 0.08 -11.79
N MET A 150 -4.10 -0.61 -10.66
CA MET A 150 -3.01 -0.95 -9.73
C MET A 150 -1.89 -1.75 -10.39
N GLN A 151 -2.23 -2.72 -11.23
CA GLN A 151 -1.26 -3.62 -11.84
C GLN A 151 -0.59 -3.01 -13.08
N GLU A 152 -1.36 -2.34 -13.93
CA GLU A 152 -0.91 -1.82 -15.22
C GLU A 152 -0.37 -0.40 -15.14
N ARG A 153 -0.73 0.36 -14.09
CA ARG A 153 -0.38 1.78 -13.91
C ARG A 153 -0.81 2.72 -15.03
N ARG A 154 -1.80 2.28 -15.81
CA ARG A 154 -2.45 3.00 -16.89
C ARG A 154 -3.87 2.48 -17.04
N VAL A 155 -4.73 3.26 -17.67
CA VAL A 155 -6.10 2.87 -17.98
C VAL A 155 -6.44 3.20 -19.42
N THR A 156 -7.22 2.33 -20.06
CA THR A 156 -7.72 2.57 -21.41
C THR A 156 -9.19 2.94 -21.34
N VAL A 157 -9.52 4.14 -21.82
CA VAL A 157 -10.89 4.63 -21.93
C VAL A 157 -11.20 4.84 -23.40
N GLY A 158 -12.26 4.20 -23.88
CA GLY A 158 -12.55 4.14 -25.32
C GLY A 158 -11.41 3.49 -26.10
N THR A 159 -10.69 4.29 -26.89
CA THR A 159 -9.53 3.87 -27.69
C THR A 159 -8.21 4.48 -27.21
N THR A 160 -8.24 5.34 -26.19
CA THR A 160 -7.07 6.09 -25.72
C THR A 160 -6.57 5.50 -24.41
N THR A 161 -5.26 5.27 -24.32
CA THR A 161 -4.59 4.85 -23.07
C THR A 161 -4.05 6.07 -22.35
N HIS A 162 -4.34 6.16 -21.06
CA HIS A 162 -3.91 7.23 -20.17
C HIS A 162 -3.02 6.66 -19.07
N GLU A 163 -1.82 7.22 -18.92
CA GLU A 163 -0.88 6.86 -17.86
C GLU A 163 -1.32 7.44 -16.51
N LEU A 164 -1.15 6.68 -15.43
CA LEU A 164 -1.40 7.18 -14.08
C LEU A 164 -0.21 8.00 -13.55
N PRO A 165 -0.42 8.86 -12.54
CA PRO A 165 0.67 9.64 -11.94
C PRO A 165 1.80 8.76 -11.37
N ASP A 166 3.02 9.27 -11.29
CA ASP A 166 4.12 8.59 -10.56
C ASP A 166 4.64 9.49 -9.43
N PRO A 167 4.50 9.08 -8.15
CA PRO A 167 4.01 7.78 -7.68
C PRO A 167 2.48 7.62 -7.79
N PHE A 168 2.01 6.37 -7.95
CA PHE A 168 0.60 5.97 -7.84
C PHE A 168 0.44 4.87 -6.78
N GLN A 169 -0.34 5.14 -5.74
CA GLN A 169 -0.55 4.22 -4.62
C GLN A 169 -2.01 4.23 -4.15
N VAL A 170 -2.64 3.06 -4.19
CA VAL A 170 -3.94 2.80 -3.57
C VAL A 170 -3.80 2.30 -2.13
N PHE A 171 -4.53 2.95 -1.22
CA PHE A 171 -4.89 2.48 0.12
C PHE A 171 -6.38 2.11 0.11
N ALA A 172 -6.70 0.82 0.12
CA ALA A 172 -8.08 0.36 0.09
C ALA A 172 -8.56 0.01 1.50
N THR A 173 -9.77 0.40 1.88
CA THR A 173 -10.30 0.09 3.21
C THR A 173 -11.28 -1.08 3.17
N ARG A 174 -11.29 -1.88 4.24
CA ARG A 174 -12.29 -2.93 4.48
C ARG A 174 -12.83 -2.75 5.89
N ASN A 175 -14.15 -2.82 6.02
CA ASN A 175 -14.82 -2.86 7.31
C ASN A 175 -15.09 -4.33 7.68
N PRO A 176 -14.51 -4.87 8.77
CA PRO A 176 -14.67 -6.27 9.13
C PRO A 176 -16.07 -6.63 9.66
N ILE A 177 -16.86 -5.65 10.13
CA ILE A 177 -18.15 -5.89 10.78
C ILE A 177 -19.31 -5.99 9.77
N GLU A 178 -19.17 -5.33 8.62
CA GLU A 178 -20.25 -5.20 7.64
C GLU A 178 -20.27 -6.42 6.72
N GLN A 179 -21.23 -7.33 6.94
CA GLN A 179 -21.37 -8.57 6.17
C GLN A 179 -22.43 -8.47 5.07
N GLU A 180 -23.41 -7.58 5.23
CA GLU A 180 -24.54 -7.45 4.29
C GLU A 180 -24.15 -6.65 3.04
N GLY A 181 -24.52 -7.15 1.86
CA GLY A 181 -24.26 -6.48 0.59
C GLY A 181 -22.77 -6.42 0.20
N THR A 182 -21.94 -7.33 0.73
CA THR A 182 -20.51 -7.37 0.42
C THR A 182 -20.13 -8.43 -0.61
N TYR A 183 -19.14 -8.08 -1.44
CA TYR A 183 -18.50 -8.90 -2.45
C TYR A 183 -17.04 -9.09 -2.03
N PRO A 184 -16.67 -10.24 -1.44
CA PRO A 184 -15.31 -10.47 -0.99
C PRO A 184 -14.35 -10.44 -2.19
N LEU A 185 -13.21 -9.79 -2.00
CA LEU A 185 -12.11 -9.85 -2.95
C LEU A 185 -11.57 -11.29 -2.97
N PRO A 186 -11.53 -11.96 -4.13
CA PRO A 186 -10.89 -13.27 -4.18
C PRO A 186 -9.39 -13.16 -3.88
N GLU A 187 -8.80 -14.26 -3.42
CA GLU A 187 -7.39 -14.37 -2.99
C GLU A 187 -6.40 -13.79 -4.01
N ALA A 188 -6.63 -14.05 -5.30
CA ALA A 188 -5.79 -13.55 -6.38
C ALA A 188 -5.81 -12.01 -6.50
N GLN A 189 -6.89 -11.36 -6.06
CA GLN A 189 -6.99 -9.91 -5.96
C GLN A 189 -6.30 -9.39 -4.69
N LEU A 190 -6.52 -10.03 -3.55
CA LEU A 190 -5.87 -9.67 -2.29
C LEU A 190 -4.34 -9.72 -2.40
N ASP A 191 -3.80 -10.72 -3.11
CA ASP A 191 -2.35 -10.87 -3.31
C ASP A 191 -1.69 -9.70 -4.06
N ARG A 192 -2.47 -8.83 -4.74
CA ARG A 192 -1.97 -7.59 -5.37
C ARG A 192 -1.64 -6.49 -4.35
N PHE A 193 -2.14 -6.59 -3.12
CA PHE A 193 -1.77 -5.69 -2.04
C PHE A 193 -0.47 -6.17 -1.39
N LEU A 194 0.48 -5.26 -1.18
CA LEU A 194 1.73 -5.58 -0.50
C LEU A 194 1.46 -5.90 0.96
N LEU A 195 0.70 -5.03 1.64
CA LEU A 195 0.39 -5.12 3.07
C LEU A 195 -1.12 -5.13 3.34
N GLU A 196 -1.53 -5.84 4.37
CA GLU A 196 -2.80 -5.63 5.08
C GLU A 196 -2.50 -5.10 6.49
N ILE A 197 -2.90 -3.86 6.75
CA ILE A 197 -2.64 -3.08 7.95
C ILE A 197 -3.94 -2.98 8.73
N HIS A 198 -3.94 -3.49 9.97
CA HIS A 198 -5.09 -3.37 10.86
C HIS A 198 -4.95 -2.08 11.67
N VAL A 199 -6.01 -1.29 11.68
CA VAL A 199 -6.14 -0.07 12.47
C VAL A 199 -7.00 -0.41 13.66
N GLU A 200 -6.41 -0.39 14.84
CA GLU A 200 -7.11 -0.71 16.10
C GLU A 200 -7.75 0.55 16.71
N TYR A 201 -8.63 0.33 17.68
CA TYR A 201 -9.18 1.43 18.47
C TYR A 201 -8.05 2.16 19.22
N PRO A 202 -8.11 3.50 19.30
CA PRO A 202 -7.16 4.27 20.09
C PRO A 202 -7.26 3.90 21.57
N SER A 203 -6.16 4.07 22.30
CA SER A 203 -6.18 4.04 23.76
C SER A 203 -7.07 5.15 24.33
N GLU A 204 -7.53 5.03 25.57
CA GLU A 204 -8.36 6.05 26.23
C GLU A 204 -7.70 7.44 26.19
N ALA A 205 -6.38 7.51 26.36
CA ALA A 205 -5.64 8.76 26.31
C ALA A 205 -5.66 9.40 24.91
N GLU A 206 -5.47 8.59 23.88
CA GLU A 206 -5.54 9.01 22.47
C GLU A 206 -6.97 9.40 22.10
N GLU A 207 -7.98 8.63 22.50
CA GLU A 207 -9.38 8.90 22.22
C GLU A 207 -9.85 10.22 22.86
N ARG A 208 -9.45 10.48 24.12
CA ARG A 208 -9.69 11.78 24.77
C ARG A 208 -9.06 12.93 24.01
N GLU A 209 -7.87 12.73 23.44
CA GLU A 209 -7.19 13.75 22.65
C GLU A 209 -7.84 13.95 21.27
N ILE A 210 -8.27 12.88 20.61
CA ILE A 210 -9.08 12.94 19.39
C ILE A 210 -10.35 13.75 19.65
N ALA A 211 -11.08 13.44 20.73
CA ALA A 211 -12.30 14.15 21.10
C ALA A 211 -12.05 15.65 21.34
N ARG A 212 -10.93 16.02 21.99
CA ARG A 212 -10.54 17.43 22.18
C ARG A 212 -10.21 18.14 20.87
N ARG A 213 -9.40 17.53 20.00
CA ARG A 213 -8.95 18.16 18.76
C ARG A 213 -10.07 18.31 17.74
N THR A 214 -10.88 17.27 17.56
CA THR A 214 -11.99 17.26 16.59
C THR A 214 -13.13 18.20 16.96
N THR A 215 -13.25 18.58 18.24
CA THR A 215 -14.24 19.56 18.72
C THR A 215 -13.67 20.98 18.87
N SER A 216 -12.39 21.18 18.53
CA SER A 216 -11.74 22.49 18.52
C SER A 216 -11.78 23.10 17.11
N ALA A 217 -11.87 24.43 17.02
CA ALA A 217 -11.99 25.12 15.72
C ALA A 217 -10.69 25.14 14.89
N ASP A 218 -9.55 24.80 15.48
CA ASP A 218 -8.25 24.82 14.80
C ASP A 218 -7.87 23.41 14.34
N VAL A 219 -7.96 23.19 13.03
CA VAL A 219 -7.46 21.97 12.39
C VAL A 219 -6.04 22.28 11.93
N GLY A 220 -5.05 21.83 12.72
CA GLY A 220 -3.63 22.08 12.44
C GLY A 220 -3.24 21.73 11.01
N LYS A 221 -2.36 22.53 10.39
CA LYS A 221 -1.85 22.27 9.03
C LYS A 221 -0.76 21.21 9.06
N VAL A 222 -0.79 20.27 8.13
CA VAL A 222 0.29 19.29 7.96
C VAL A 222 1.42 19.96 7.16
N PRO A 223 2.62 20.12 7.73
CA PRO A 223 3.76 20.67 6.99
C PRO A 223 4.22 19.70 5.91
N ARG A 224 4.64 20.25 4.77
CA ARG A 224 5.28 19.47 3.69
C ARG A 224 6.67 19.03 4.15
N VAL A 225 7.01 17.77 3.94
CA VAL A 225 8.26 17.14 4.38
C VAL A 225 9.10 16.65 3.20
N LEU A 226 8.45 16.04 2.22
CA LEU A 226 9.04 15.58 0.97
C LEU A 226 8.28 16.14 -0.21
N GLU A 227 8.95 16.30 -1.34
CA GLU A 227 8.32 16.49 -2.64
C GLU A 227 8.15 15.17 -3.40
N ALA A 228 7.26 15.15 -4.40
CA ALA A 228 7.01 13.96 -5.23
C ALA A 228 8.29 13.42 -5.92
N SER A 229 9.23 14.30 -6.29
CA SER A 229 10.53 13.94 -6.88
C SER A 229 11.40 13.14 -5.90
N GLU A 230 11.43 13.56 -4.64
CA GLU A 230 12.15 12.88 -3.56
C GLU A 230 11.52 11.52 -3.25
N VAL A 231 10.18 11.45 -3.20
CA VAL A 231 9.46 10.17 -3.02
C VAL A 231 9.86 9.18 -4.11
N ARG A 232 9.91 9.60 -5.38
CA ARG A 232 10.36 8.74 -6.48
C ARG A 232 11.82 8.30 -6.32
N ALA A 233 12.71 9.18 -5.87
CA ALA A 233 14.11 8.84 -5.63
C ALA A 233 14.26 7.78 -4.52
N LEU A 234 13.49 7.92 -3.44
CA LEU A 234 13.47 6.94 -2.34
C LEU A 234 12.83 5.62 -2.78
N GLN A 235 11.77 5.63 -3.58
CA GLN A 235 11.18 4.43 -4.17
C GLN A 235 12.17 3.70 -5.10
N ALA A 236 13.02 4.44 -5.83
CA ALA A 236 14.06 3.86 -6.66
C ALA A 236 15.26 3.32 -5.84
N LEU A 237 15.45 3.78 -4.61
CA LEU A 237 16.45 3.24 -3.68
C LEU A 237 16.08 1.83 -3.19
N VAL A 238 14.81 1.59 -2.83
CA VAL A 238 14.39 0.35 -2.16
C VAL A 238 14.86 -0.94 -2.85
N PRO A 239 14.70 -1.14 -4.17
CA PRO A 239 15.16 -2.36 -4.84
C PRO A 239 16.68 -2.56 -4.77
N ARG A 240 17.44 -1.46 -4.68
CA ARG A 240 18.92 -1.41 -4.66
C ARG A 240 19.51 -1.72 -3.28
N ILE A 241 18.72 -1.60 -2.21
CA ILE A 241 19.16 -1.94 -0.86
C ILE A 241 19.52 -3.44 -0.80
N PRO A 242 20.75 -3.80 -0.39
CA PRO A 242 21.14 -5.16 -0.13
C PRO A 242 20.24 -5.85 0.90
N VAL A 243 20.10 -7.16 0.79
CA VAL A 243 19.44 -7.99 1.80
C VAL A 243 20.36 -9.15 2.13
N THR A 244 20.48 -9.50 3.41
CA THR A 244 21.33 -10.62 3.82
C THR A 244 20.76 -11.95 3.31
N ASP A 245 21.64 -12.91 3.01
CA ASP A 245 21.20 -14.26 2.60
C ASP A 245 20.34 -14.92 3.67
N ALA A 246 20.64 -14.68 4.95
CA ALA A 246 19.83 -15.14 6.09
C ALA A 246 18.41 -14.57 6.07
N ALA A 247 18.24 -13.28 5.75
CA ALA A 247 16.93 -12.65 5.64
C ALA A 247 16.12 -13.20 4.45
N VAL A 248 16.77 -13.43 3.29
CA VAL A 248 16.13 -14.08 2.14
C VAL A 248 15.71 -15.51 2.48
N ALA A 249 16.60 -16.28 3.10
CA ALA A 249 16.32 -17.64 3.54
C ALA A 249 15.14 -17.68 4.53
N LEU A 250 15.11 -16.77 5.50
CA LEU A 250 14.00 -16.64 6.44
C LEU A 250 12.68 -16.31 5.72
N ALA A 251 12.66 -15.33 4.82
CA ALA A 251 11.44 -14.94 4.09
C ALA A 251 10.87 -16.10 3.24
N VAL A 252 11.75 -16.91 2.64
CA VAL A 252 11.35 -18.13 1.93
C VAL A 252 10.83 -19.20 2.89
N ALA A 253 11.53 -19.43 4.00
CA ALA A 253 11.15 -20.44 4.98
C ALA A 253 9.80 -20.13 5.63
N LEU A 254 9.56 -18.87 6.02
CA LEU A 254 8.27 -18.40 6.55
C LEU A 254 7.15 -18.58 5.53
N GLY A 255 7.33 -18.12 4.28
CA GLY A 255 6.34 -18.28 3.23
C GLY A 255 6.00 -19.76 2.96
N ARG A 256 6.99 -20.65 3.04
CA ARG A 256 6.80 -22.10 2.90
C ARG A 256 6.12 -22.73 4.11
N ALA A 257 6.41 -22.25 5.33
CA ALA A 257 5.84 -22.76 6.57
C ALA A 257 4.34 -22.43 6.70
N THR A 258 3.83 -21.43 5.99
CA THR A 258 2.37 -21.16 5.91
C THR A 258 1.58 -22.16 5.06
N ARG A 259 2.24 -23.08 4.33
CA ARG A 259 1.59 -23.99 3.38
C ARG A 259 1.28 -25.33 4.05
N PRO A 260 0.00 -25.74 4.17
CA PRO A 260 -0.37 -27.03 4.75
C PRO A 260 0.26 -28.22 4.01
N LYS A 261 0.53 -29.31 4.75
CA LYS A 261 1.01 -30.57 4.19
C LYS A 261 -0.01 -31.14 3.20
N GLY A 262 0.47 -31.70 2.08
CA GLY A 262 -0.38 -32.33 1.05
C GLY A 262 -0.91 -31.39 -0.04
N VAL A 263 -0.69 -30.08 0.05
CA VAL A 263 -0.90 -29.16 -1.08
C VAL A 263 0.17 -29.44 -2.16
N ARG A 264 -0.21 -29.47 -3.44
CA ARG A 264 0.71 -29.73 -4.57
C ARG A 264 1.90 -28.75 -4.52
N GLY A 265 3.09 -29.27 -4.20
CA GLY A 265 4.34 -28.52 -4.11
C GLY A 265 5.25 -29.05 -3.01
N HIS A 266 6.49 -28.54 -2.95
CA HIS A 266 7.39 -28.84 -1.84
C HIS A 266 6.90 -28.09 -0.59
N ALA A 267 6.14 -28.73 0.30
CA ALA A 267 5.90 -28.21 1.65
C ALA A 267 7.22 -28.19 2.44
N SER A 268 7.33 -27.36 3.47
CA SER A 268 8.44 -27.45 4.43
C SER A 268 8.25 -28.69 5.32
N ASP A 269 9.33 -29.30 5.81
CA ASP A 269 9.22 -30.34 6.84
C ASP A 269 8.74 -29.76 8.18
N ALA A 270 9.02 -28.47 8.42
CA ALA A 270 8.68 -27.69 9.60
C ALA A 270 7.41 -26.85 9.40
N VAL A 271 6.29 -27.48 9.05
CA VAL A 271 4.97 -26.81 9.03
C VAL A 271 4.32 -26.96 10.42
N PRO A 272 3.99 -25.86 11.11
CA PRO A 272 3.30 -25.89 12.41
C PRO A 272 1.99 -26.71 12.36
N ARG A 273 1.57 -27.21 13.52
CA ARG A 273 0.31 -27.94 13.64
C ARG A 273 -0.88 -27.05 13.27
N GLU A 274 -0.85 -25.82 13.76
CA GLU A 274 -1.86 -24.78 13.55
C GLU A 274 -2.07 -24.51 12.06
N VAL A 275 -1.00 -24.49 11.26
CA VAL A 275 -1.11 -24.33 9.80
C VAL A 275 -1.84 -25.53 9.17
N ASN A 276 -1.53 -26.75 9.58
CA ASN A 276 -2.18 -27.94 9.02
C ASN A 276 -3.66 -28.06 9.42
N GLU A 277 -4.05 -27.53 10.58
CA GLU A 277 -5.43 -27.60 11.09
C GLU A 277 -6.29 -26.43 10.60
N TYR A 278 -5.72 -25.23 10.50
CA TYR A 278 -6.47 -24.00 10.34
C TYR A 278 -6.24 -23.27 9.01
N VAL A 279 -5.26 -23.66 8.20
CA VAL A 279 -5.01 -23.03 6.89
C VAL A 279 -5.40 -23.99 5.76
N ARG A 280 -6.14 -23.49 4.77
CA ARG A 280 -6.46 -24.21 3.53
C ARG A 280 -5.42 -23.98 2.45
N PHE A 281 -4.99 -22.72 2.31
CA PHE A 281 -3.97 -22.30 1.35
C PHE A 281 -3.09 -21.23 1.99
N GLY A 282 -1.78 -21.43 1.94
CA GLY A 282 -0.79 -20.48 2.44
C GLY A 282 -0.23 -19.57 1.35
N ALA A 283 0.72 -18.72 1.74
CA ALA A 283 1.29 -17.71 0.86
C ALA A 283 2.08 -18.34 -0.31
N GLY A 284 1.83 -17.84 -1.53
CA GLY A 284 2.60 -18.18 -2.72
C GLY A 284 4.01 -17.56 -2.75
N PRO A 285 4.80 -17.76 -3.82
CA PRO A 285 6.13 -17.15 -3.97
C PRO A 285 6.14 -15.62 -3.84
N ARG A 286 5.04 -14.97 -4.24
CA ARG A 286 4.84 -13.52 -4.08
C ARG A 286 4.85 -13.08 -2.61
N GLY A 287 4.41 -13.91 -1.68
CA GLY A 287 4.51 -13.61 -0.24
C GLY A 287 5.95 -13.47 0.22
N SER A 288 6.84 -14.38 -0.19
CA SER A 288 8.28 -14.28 0.13
C SER A 288 8.94 -13.10 -0.56
N GLN A 289 8.58 -12.79 -1.81
CA GLN A 289 9.08 -11.61 -2.52
C GLN A 289 8.62 -10.31 -1.83
N ALA A 290 7.36 -10.25 -1.42
CA ALA A 290 6.77 -9.14 -0.69
C ALA A 290 7.47 -8.91 0.65
N LEU A 291 7.79 -9.97 1.39
CA LEU A 291 8.56 -9.87 2.65
C LEU A 291 9.92 -9.21 2.42
N VAL A 292 10.68 -9.67 1.43
CA VAL A 292 12.01 -9.12 1.12
C VAL A 292 11.90 -7.66 0.68
N LEU A 293 10.95 -7.33 -0.20
CA LEU A 293 10.77 -5.96 -0.70
C LEU A 293 10.36 -5.00 0.42
N ALA A 294 9.40 -5.41 1.26
CA ALA A 294 8.96 -4.61 2.39
C ALA A 294 10.06 -4.48 3.46
N ALA A 295 10.86 -5.53 3.69
CA ALA A 295 12.01 -5.49 4.59
C ALA A 295 13.06 -4.47 4.13
N LYS A 296 13.37 -4.42 2.82
CA LYS A 296 14.24 -3.38 2.25
C LYS A 296 13.68 -1.97 2.46
N ALA A 297 12.38 -1.77 2.27
CA ALA A 297 11.75 -0.47 2.53
C ALA A 297 11.81 -0.07 4.01
N ARG A 298 11.62 -1.04 4.92
CA ARG A 298 11.76 -0.84 6.37
C ARG A 298 13.20 -0.49 6.77
N ALA A 299 14.19 -1.20 6.25
CA ALA A 299 15.60 -0.88 6.46
C ALA A 299 15.94 0.54 5.96
N ALA A 300 15.42 0.93 4.78
CA ALA A 300 15.56 2.28 4.25
C ALA A 300 15.04 3.35 5.22
N LEU A 301 13.83 3.14 5.75
CA LEU A 301 13.18 4.02 6.72
C LEU A 301 13.91 4.09 8.06
N ARG A 302 14.71 3.07 8.40
CA ARG A 302 15.60 3.07 9.56
C ARG A 302 16.96 3.72 9.27
N GLY A 303 17.29 3.94 8.00
CA GLY A 303 18.59 4.44 7.55
C GLY A 303 19.65 3.35 7.52
N GLU A 304 19.25 2.09 7.44
CA GLU A 304 20.14 0.94 7.42
C GLU A 304 20.57 0.61 5.98
N ALA A 305 21.85 0.29 5.83
CA ALA A 305 22.46 0.04 4.52
C ALA A 305 22.07 -1.32 3.92
N ALA A 306 21.48 -2.23 4.71
CA ALA A 306 21.02 -3.53 4.26
C ALA A 306 19.84 -3.99 5.12
N ALA A 307 18.93 -4.75 4.52
CA ALA A 307 17.84 -5.40 5.25
C ALA A 307 18.30 -6.73 5.87
N ASP A 308 17.85 -6.97 7.09
CA ASP A 308 18.23 -8.14 7.88
C ASP A 308 17.03 -9.02 8.28
N VAL A 309 17.31 -9.98 9.16
CA VAL A 309 16.34 -10.95 9.67
C VAL A 309 15.24 -10.26 10.48
N GLU A 310 15.57 -9.21 11.24
CA GLU A 310 14.61 -8.46 12.06
C GLU A 310 13.65 -7.64 11.21
N ASP A 311 14.11 -7.11 10.07
CA ASP A 311 13.22 -6.47 9.10
C ASP A 311 12.17 -7.43 8.55
N VAL A 312 12.59 -8.66 8.22
CA VAL A 312 11.67 -9.70 7.73
C VAL A 312 10.68 -10.11 8.82
N ARG A 313 11.16 -10.34 10.04
CA ARG A 313 10.32 -10.74 11.19
C ARG A 313 9.24 -9.69 11.49
N ALA A 314 9.61 -8.41 11.48
CA ALA A 314 8.69 -7.31 11.76
C ALA A 314 7.54 -7.20 10.75
N LEU A 315 7.70 -7.74 9.53
CA LEU A 315 6.74 -7.58 8.44
C LEU A 315 5.94 -8.85 8.14
N VAL A 316 6.12 -9.93 8.92
CA VAL A 316 5.43 -11.20 8.69
C VAL A 316 3.92 -11.06 8.74
N VAL A 317 3.38 -10.45 9.79
CA VAL A 317 1.94 -10.28 9.95
C VAL A 317 1.35 -9.40 8.84
N PRO A 318 1.79 -8.14 8.64
CA PRO A 318 1.18 -7.28 7.64
C PRO A 318 1.37 -7.77 6.20
N VAL A 319 2.41 -8.55 5.91
CA VAL A 319 2.62 -9.10 4.56
C VAL A 319 1.86 -10.40 4.33
N LEU A 320 1.80 -11.32 5.30
CA LEU A 320 1.30 -12.68 5.01
C LEU A 320 -0.18 -12.89 5.34
N ARG A 321 -0.78 -12.08 6.22
CA ARG A 321 -2.12 -12.38 6.74
C ARG A 321 -3.22 -12.47 5.68
N HIS A 322 -3.24 -11.55 4.72
CA HIS A 322 -4.20 -11.55 3.61
C HIS A 322 -3.85 -12.54 2.49
N ARG A 323 -2.80 -13.34 2.70
CA ARG A 323 -2.35 -14.42 1.82
C ARG A 323 -2.57 -15.80 2.46
N LEU A 324 -3.31 -15.85 3.58
CA LEU A 324 -3.74 -17.07 4.24
C LEU A 324 -5.24 -17.27 4.04
N VAL A 325 -5.61 -18.35 3.36
CA VAL A 325 -6.99 -18.83 3.35
C VAL A 325 -7.22 -19.64 4.62
N MET A 326 -7.91 -19.07 5.59
CA MET A 326 -8.28 -19.78 6.82
C MET A 326 -9.36 -20.85 6.52
N SER A 327 -9.40 -21.90 7.35
CA SER A 327 -10.40 -22.97 7.27
C SER A 327 -11.65 -22.60 8.07
N TYR A 328 -12.80 -23.19 7.72
CA TYR A 328 -14.03 -23.04 8.52
C TYR A 328 -13.85 -23.49 9.97
N ARG A 329 -12.92 -24.41 10.21
CA ARG A 329 -12.58 -24.86 11.56
C ARG A 329 -11.91 -23.73 12.35
N ALA A 330 -11.03 -22.96 11.72
CA ALA A 330 -10.40 -21.79 12.34
C ALA A 330 -11.46 -20.78 12.79
N GLU A 331 -12.44 -20.51 11.93
CA GLU A 331 -13.57 -19.62 12.25
C GLU A 331 -14.40 -20.16 13.42
N ALA A 332 -14.74 -21.46 13.41
CA ALA A 332 -15.53 -22.10 14.46
C ALA A 332 -14.82 -22.13 15.83
N GLU A 333 -13.50 -22.25 15.84
CA GLU A 333 -12.68 -22.28 17.06
C GLU A 333 -12.12 -20.90 17.46
N GLY A 334 -12.44 -19.83 16.71
CA GLY A 334 -11.99 -18.47 17.00
C GLY A 334 -10.48 -18.26 16.83
N VAL A 335 -9.84 -18.99 15.92
CA VAL A 335 -8.42 -18.88 15.61
C VAL A 335 -8.20 -17.87 14.49
N PHE A 336 -7.39 -16.84 14.77
CA PHE A 336 -7.12 -15.77 13.81
C PHE A 336 -5.84 -16.02 13.00
N ASP A 337 -5.71 -15.33 11.86
CA ASP A 337 -4.49 -15.36 11.03
C ASP A 337 -3.22 -15.00 11.83
N THR A 338 -3.35 -14.08 12.80
CA THR A 338 -2.25 -13.66 13.68
C THR A 338 -1.74 -14.80 14.55
N ASP A 339 -2.60 -15.69 15.03
CA ASP A 339 -2.22 -16.78 15.91
C ASP A 339 -1.45 -17.86 15.13
N VAL A 340 -1.90 -18.12 13.90
CA VAL A 340 -1.19 -18.99 12.96
C VAL A 340 0.17 -18.40 12.59
N LEU A 341 0.24 -17.09 12.28
CA LEU A 341 1.50 -16.44 11.90
C LEU A 341 2.50 -16.35 13.05
N LYS A 342 2.03 -16.19 14.30
CA LYS A 342 2.89 -16.33 15.50
C LYS A 342 3.48 -17.73 15.60
N SER A 343 2.68 -18.76 15.33
CA SER A 343 3.14 -20.16 15.35
C SER A 343 4.16 -20.44 14.23
N VAL A 344 3.94 -19.86 13.04
CA VAL A 344 4.90 -19.91 11.91
C VAL A 344 6.21 -19.21 12.25
N LEU A 345 6.16 -18.03 12.87
CA LEU A 345 7.37 -17.32 13.32
C LEU A 345 8.17 -18.17 14.32
N ALA A 346 7.50 -18.82 15.26
CA ALA A 346 8.15 -19.66 16.26
C ALA A 346 8.78 -20.93 15.66
N SER A 347 8.20 -21.51 14.60
CA SER A 347 8.71 -22.77 14.01
C SER A 347 9.91 -22.61 13.08
N VAL A 348 10.16 -21.40 12.59
CA VAL A 348 11.25 -21.09 11.63
C VAL A 348 12.39 -20.32 12.33
N SER A 349 12.31 -20.16 13.66
CA SER A 349 13.26 -19.39 14.45
C SER A 349 14.60 -20.09 14.68
#